data_AF-A0A6G6K1I9-F1
#
_entry.id   AF-A0A6G6K1I9-F1
#
_cell.length_a   1.000
_cell.length_b   1.000
_cell.length_c   1.000
_cell.angle_alpha   90.00
_cell.angle_beta   90.00
_cell.angle_gamma   90.00
#
_symmetry.space_group_name_H-M   'P 1'
#
loop_
_entity.id
_entity.type
_entity.pdbx_description
1 polymer ?
#
loop_
_entity_poly.entity_id
_entity_poly.type
_entity_poly.pdbx_seq_one_letter_code
_entity_poly.pdbx_strand_id
1 'polypeptide(L)'
;MNNEVETKKGSGRAPAAEAELWQKLETFPLNRRDAVQDFSARLARENGWSRVYAQRVCSEYLRFLFLAMKAGHPVTPSEEVDQAWHLHLVYTRSYWEELCGKVLGRPLHHEPTAGGLDEGAKFRDQYDRTLQSYGRWFGHAPPEDIWPPVEKRFGPHDGRWVDMTRHWLLPKPRFVARLRPMRAAAMLGVVLMTILVASCTESMNVFDWRGKAFLGFYWTAFIAAFVTSLLLVKMARGRARPSDEMLTDPYEIAYLGGGGVRVVDAALASLHGRGLVKVSNEKKGESGLQRLEDPSQPITSDVEFAVYCAMPGSGEANVKDVRKVLRPSMEQLRDRLVEKGLVVSNGQYAGLVLLAALPFVALGVTGVIKLFVGLGRGAPVDFLIMSLAVTLMVTIVRLTTVRRRTADGEAMWQRFKPLERAMKEKLKHPYEPQPDPLAVPLAVALVGVPGMNWPGYYELHTALQRNNNTSSGGCGSGCGSSGCGGGGCGGGGCGGCGGGD
;
A
#
# COMPACT_ATOMS: atom_id res chain seq x y z
N MET A 1 -53.62 39.52 27.59
CA MET A 1 -52.26 39.15 27.14
C MET A 1 -52.32 37.66 26.80
N ASN A 2 -52.93 37.30 25.69
CA ASN A 2 -52.34 37.23 24.34
C ASN A 2 -51.23 36.18 24.27
N ASN A 3 -51.54 34.94 23.85
CA ASN A 3 -51.45 34.59 22.44
C ASN A 3 -51.91 33.16 22.18
N GLU A 4 -52.55 33.04 21.01
CA GLU A 4 -53.07 31.85 20.37
C GLU A 4 -52.00 30.77 20.19
N VAL A 5 -52.35 29.52 20.48
CA VAL A 5 -51.71 28.36 19.85
C VAL A 5 -52.65 27.89 18.77
N GLU A 6 -52.43 28.39 17.55
CA GLU A 6 -53.04 27.87 16.33
C GLU A 6 -52.75 26.36 16.22
N THR A 7 -53.77 25.55 16.47
CA THR A 7 -53.80 24.17 15.99
C THR A 7 -53.95 24.20 14.47
N LYS A 8 -52.84 24.28 13.74
CA LYS A 8 -52.83 23.95 12.31
C LYS A 8 -53.06 22.45 12.15
N LYS A 9 -54.33 22.08 12.04
CA LYS A 9 -54.80 20.91 11.29
C LYS A 9 -54.29 21.07 9.85
N GLY A 10 -53.11 20.52 9.56
CA GLY A 10 -52.64 20.29 8.20
C GLY A 10 -53.55 19.26 7.53
N SER A 11 -54.25 19.72 6.50
CA SER A 11 -55.29 19.01 5.78
C SER A 11 -54.76 17.80 5.02
N GLY A 12 -55.54 16.71 5.07
CA GLY A 12 -55.28 15.46 4.37
C GLY A 12 -55.26 15.60 2.85
N ARG A 13 -54.05 15.58 2.27
CA ARG A 13 -53.82 15.33 0.84
C ARG A 13 -52.60 14.41 0.60
N ALA A 14 -52.49 13.32 1.37
CA ALA A 14 -51.35 12.38 1.32
C ALA A 14 -51.71 10.87 1.25
N PRO A 15 -52.68 10.42 0.44
CA PRO A 15 -52.59 9.02 -0.07
C PRO A 15 -52.67 8.87 -1.60
N ALA A 16 -53.38 9.75 -2.31
CA ALA A 16 -53.72 9.54 -3.72
C ALA A 16 -52.52 9.71 -4.67
N ALA A 17 -51.68 10.73 -4.44
CA ALA A 17 -50.52 11.01 -5.30
C ALA A 17 -49.39 9.98 -5.14
N GLU A 18 -49.29 9.35 -3.97
CA GLU A 18 -48.32 8.27 -3.72
C GLU A 18 -48.78 6.97 -4.37
N ALA A 19 -50.07 6.63 -4.24
CA ALA A 19 -50.66 5.50 -4.96
C ALA A 19 -50.55 5.65 -6.48
N GLU A 20 -50.76 6.87 -7.01
CA GLU A 20 -50.60 7.16 -8.44
C GLU A 20 -49.16 6.97 -8.91
N LEU A 21 -48.17 7.47 -8.15
CA LEU A 21 -46.75 7.27 -8.49
C LEU A 21 -46.38 5.78 -8.46
N TRP A 22 -46.81 5.05 -7.44
CA TRP A 22 -46.56 3.61 -7.35
C TRP A 22 -47.16 2.86 -8.52
N GLN A 23 -48.41 3.17 -8.90
CA GLN A 23 -49.06 2.55 -10.05
C GLN A 23 -48.33 2.84 -11.38
N LYS A 24 -47.85 4.08 -11.58
CA LYS A 24 -47.03 4.42 -12.75
C LYS A 24 -45.70 3.66 -12.78
N LEU A 25 -45.06 3.48 -11.63
CA LEU A 25 -43.81 2.71 -11.52
C LEU A 25 -44.03 1.22 -11.73
N GLU A 26 -45.08 0.63 -11.15
CA GLU A 26 -45.39 -0.80 -11.28
C GLU A 26 -45.76 -1.18 -12.72
N THR A 27 -46.41 -0.27 -13.45
CA THR A 27 -46.75 -0.45 -14.87
C THR A 27 -45.63 -0.01 -15.82
N PHE A 28 -44.53 0.55 -15.30
CA PHE A 28 -43.42 1.03 -16.13
C PHE A 28 -42.76 -0.15 -16.86
N PRO A 29 -42.61 -0.07 -18.20
CA PRO A 29 -42.22 -1.22 -19.02
C PRO A 29 -40.71 -1.52 -18.97
N LEU A 30 -40.16 -1.85 -17.81
CA LEU A 30 -38.79 -2.42 -17.73
C LEU A 30 -38.74 -3.78 -18.45
N ASN A 31 -39.79 -4.60 -18.31
CA ASN A 31 -39.83 -5.98 -18.80
C ASN A 31 -40.93 -6.20 -19.86
N ARG A 32 -40.95 -5.44 -20.96
CA ARG A 32 -41.82 -5.78 -22.11
C ARG A 32 -41.41 -7.13 -22.68
N ARG A 33 -42.36 -8.07 -22.77
CA ARG A 33 -42.18 -9.38 -23.42
C ARG A 33 -41.82 -9.27 -24.91
N ASP A 34 -42.10 -8.12 -25.52
CA ASP A 34 -42.03 -7.92 -26.98
C ASP A 34 -40.85 -7.02 -27.41
N ALA A 35 -39.97 -6.63 -26.48
CA ALA A 35 -38.79 -5.83 -26.79
C ALA A 35 -37.62 -6.73 -27.21
N VAL A 36 -36.91 -6.34 -28.28
CA VAL A 36 -35.73 -7.05 -28.84
C VAL A 36 -34.60 -7.25 -27.81
N GLN A 37 -34.63 -6.55 -26.67
CA GLN A 37 -33.75 -6.77 -25.53
C GLN A 37 -34.53 -6.69 -24.21
N ASP A 38 -34.94 -7.84 -23.67
CA ASP A 38 -35.50 -7.97 -22.32
C ASP A 38 -34.49 -7.47 -21.28
N PHE A 39 -34.82 -6.37 -20.59
CA PHE A 39 -33.97 -5.71 -19.59
C PHE A 39 -33.55 -6.69 -18.50
N SER A 40 -34.47 -7.49 -17.97
CA SER A 40 -34.18 -8.49 -16.95
C SER A 40 -33.25 -9.58 -17.47
N ALA A 41 -33.38 -9.98 -18.74
CA ALA A 41 -32.49 -10.96 -19.37
C ALA A 41 -31.06 -10.40 -19.57
N ARG A 42 -30.94 -9.11 -19.89
CA ARG A 42 -29.63 -8.43 -19.97
C ARG A 42 -29.01 -8.30 -18.59
N LEU A 43 -29.77 -7.83 -17.60
CA LEU A 43 -29.34 -7.73 -16.21
C LEU A 43 -28.83 -9.07 -15.67
N ALA A 44 -29.58 -10.16 -15.94
CA ALA A 44 -29.19 -11.51 -15.59
C ALA A 44 -27.87 -11.93 -16.23
N ARG A 45 -27.70 -11.66 -17.53
CA ARG A 45 -26.49 -12.04 -18.28
C ARG A 45 -25.25 -11.28 -17.79
N GLU A 46 -25.35 -9.97 -17.57
CA GLU A 46 -24.21 -9.12 -17.18
C GLU A 46 -23.73 -9.40 -15.74
N ASN A 47 -24.63 -9.85 -14.87
CA ASN A 47 -24.31 -10.14 -13.46
C ASN A 47 -24.18 -11.64 -13.14
N GLY A 48 -24.39 -12.52 -14.13
CA GLY A 48 -24.39 -13.97 -13.92
C GLY A 48 -25.54 -14.48 -13.03
N TRP A 49 -26.66 -13.75 -12.99
CA TRP A 49 -27.83 -14.10 -12.19
C TRP A 49 -28.80 -15.01 -12.93
N SER A 50 -29.67 -15.71 -12.19
CA SER A 50 -30.83 -16.36 -12.80
C SER A 50 -31.84 -15.31 -13.29
N ARG A 51 -32.61 -15.63 -14.33
CA ARG A 51 -33.66 -14.72 -14.85
C ARG A 51 -34.69 -14.37 -13.78
N VAL A 52 -35.09 -15.34 -12.96
CA VAL A 52 -36.05 -15.14 -11.86
C VAL A 52 -35.49 -14.17 -10.82
N TYR A 53 -34.20 -14.29 -10.48
CA TYR A 53 -33.55 -13.38 -9.55
C TYR A 53 -33.47 -11.96 -10.13
N ALA A 54 -33.05 -11.81 -11.38
CA ALA A 54 -33.00 -10.51 -12.05
C ALA A 54 -34.37 -9.82 -12.11
N GLN A 55 -35.45 -10.58 -12.36
CA GLN A 55 -36.82 -10.05 -12.31
C GLN A 55 -37.20 -9.51 -10.94
N ARG A 56 -36.86 -10.23 -9.86
CA ARG A 56 -37.06 -9.75 -8.48
C ARG A 56 -36.27 -8.48 -8.22
N VAL A 57 -35.01 -8.40 -8.67
CA VAL A 57 -34.17 -7.19 -8.57
C VAL A 57 -34.80 -6.02 -9.33
N CYS A 58 -35.39 -6.23 -10.51
CA CYS A 58 -36.14 -5.18 -11.22
C CYS A 58 -37.32 -4.66 -10.41
N SER A 59 -38.08 -5.54 -9.74
CA SER A 59 -39.17 -5.12 -8.85
C SER A 59 -38.65 -4.31 -7.65
N GLU A 60 -37.53 -4.71 -7.06
CA GLU A 60 -36.90 -3.96 -5.97
C GLU A 60 -36.31 -2.62 -6.42
N TYR A 61 -35.84 -2.53 -7.66
CA TYR A 61 -35.42 -1.26 -8.27
C TYR A 61 -36.59 -0.28 -8.40
N LEU A 62 -37.78 -0.72 -8.80
CA LEU A 62 -38.98 0.13 -8.81
C LEU A 62 -39.36 0.62 -7.41
N ARG A 63 -39.23 -0.23 -6.38
CA ARG A 63 -39.42 0.17 -4.97
C ARG A 63 -38.39 1.21 -4.54
N PHE A 64 -37.13 1.04 -4.93
CA PHE A 64 -36.09 2.02 -4.68
C PHE A 64 -36.39 3.38 -5.33
N LEU A 65 -36.86 3.41 -6.59
CA LEU A 65 -37.27 4.65 -7.25
C LEU A 65 -38.41 5.35 -6.50
N PHE A 66 -39.39 4.59 -6.01
CA PHE A 66 -40.45 5.14 -5.17
C PHE A 66 -39.89 5.78 -3.90
N LEU A 67 -38.98 5.08 -3.19
CA LEU A 67 -38.32 5.60 -2.00
C LEU A 67 -37.49 6.86 -2.29
N ALA A 68 -36.76 6.90 -3.40
CA ALA A 68 -36.01 8.09 -3.83
C ALA A 68 -36.90 9.32 -4.04
N MET A 69 -38.19 9.10 -4.35
CA MET A 69 -39.16 10.17 -4.52
C MET A 69 -39.89 10.56 -3.24
N LYS A 70 -40.10 9.62 -2.31
CA LYS A 70 -41.06 9.77 -1.20
C LYS A 70 -40.46 9.63 0.20
N ALA A 71 -39.24 9.14 0.35
CA ALA A 71 -38.63 8.93 1.66
C ALA A 71 -38.34 10.24 2.43
N GLY A 72 -38.30 11.39 1.74
CA GLY A 72 -38.03 12.70 2.36
C GLY A 72 -36.56 12.90 2.76
N HIS A 73 -35.68 11.99 2.34
CA HIS A 73 -34.24 12.07 2.51
C HIS A 73 -33.55 11.38 1.33
N PRO A 74 -32.26 11.69 1.06
CA PRO A 74 -31.46 10.92 0.10
C PRO A 74 -31.46 9.43 0.46
N VAL A 75 -31.57 8.55 -0.54
CA VAL A 75 -31.58 7.09 -0.34
C VAL A 75 -30.38 6.42 -1.02
N THR A 76 -29.97 5.27 -0.50
CA THR A 76 -28.84 4.48 -1.05
C THR A 76 -29.35 3.08 -1.39
N PRO A 77 -29.14 2.59 -2.62
CA PRO A 77 -29.57 1.25 -3.02
C PRO A 77 -28.65 0.15 -2.46
N SER A 78 -29.13 -1.10 -2.47
CA SER A 78 -28.25 -2.27 -2.36
C SER A 78 -27.39 -2.41 -3.62
N GLU A 79 -26.37 -3.25 -3.59
CA GLU A 79 -25.50 -3.45 -4.77
C GLU A 79 -26.29 -4.01 -5.95
N GLU A 80 -27.19 -4.95 -5.67
CA GLU A 80 -28.05 -5.58 -6.66
C GLU A 80 -29.00 -4.59 -7.33
N VAL A 81 -29.62 -3.71 -6.54
CA VAL A 81 -30.52 -2.66 -7.05
C VAL A 81 -29.75 -1.58 -7.80
N ASP A 82 -28.53 -1.26 -7.35
CA ASP A 82 -27.64 -0.32 -8.02
C ASP A 82 -27.20 -0.86 -9.41
N GLN A 83 -26.96 -2.17 -9.56
CA GLN A 83 -26.69 -2.77 -10.88
C GLN A 83 -27.88 -2.60 -11.85
N ALA A 84 -29.11 -2.73 -11.36
CA ALA A 84 -30.29 -2.46 -12.17
C ALA A 84 -30.37 -0.97 -12.55
N TRP A 85 -30.06 -0.07 -11.62
CA TRP A 85 -30.06 1.37 -11.89
C TRP A 85 -28.98 1.78 -12.90
N HIS A 86 -27.75 1.28 -12.73
CA HIS A 86 -26.65 1.46 -13.68
C HIS A 86 -27.04 0.98 -15.08
N LEU A 87 -27.65 -0.20 -15.18
CA LEU A 87 -28.12 -0.70 -16.47
C LEU A 87 -29.18 0.24 -17.06
N HIS A 88 -30.15 0.71 -16.27
CA HIS A 88 -31.20 1.59 -16.77
C HIS A 88 -30.66 2.94 -17.26
N LEU A 89 -29.63 3.50 -16.62
CA LEU A 89 -28.97 4.73 -17.07
C LEU A 89 -28.41 4.61 -18.50
N VAL A 90 -28.00 3.41 -18.93
CA VAL A 90 -27.53 3.14 -20.30
C VAL A 90 -28.69 3.14 -21.31
N TYR A 91 -29.93 2.86 -20.88
CA TYR A 91 -31.13 2.99 -21.70
C TYR A 91 -31.62 4.45 -21.68
N THR A 92 -30.79 5.35 -22.18
CA THR A 92 -30.92 6.81 -21.96
C THR A 92 -32.30 7.39 -22.29
N ARG A 93 -32.97 6.95 -23.37
CA ARG A 93 -34.34 7.39 -23.69
C ARG A 93 -35.37 6.87 -22.68
N SER A 94 -35.29 5.59 -22.32
CA SER A 94 -36.16 4.99 -21.30
C SER A 94 -35.97 5.68 -19.94
N TYR A 95 -34.73 5.97 -19.57
CA TYR A 95 -34.42 6.60 -18.29
C TYR A 95 -34.81 8.07 -18.25
N TRP A 96 -34.34 8.88 -19.21
CA TRP A 96 -34.51 10.34 -19.15
C TRP A 96 -35.88 10.80 -19.64
N GLU A 97 -36.34 10.31 -20.79
CA GLU A 97 -37.58 10.79 -21.41
C GLU A 97 -38.81 10.12 -20.79
N GLU A 98 -38.78 8.80 -20.64
CA GLU A 98 -39.94 8.05 -20.13
C GLU A 98 -40.00 8.03 -18.60
N LEU A 99 -38.97 7.52 -17.91
CA LEU A 99 -38.98 7.42 -16.45
C LEU A 99 -38.91 8.80 -15.79
N CYS A 100 -37.82 9.55 -15.96
CA CYS A 100 -37.64 10.84 -15.30
C CYS A 100 -38.68 11.88 -15.77
N GLY A 101 -38.89 11.98 -17.09
CA GLY A 101 -39.82 12.94 -17.69
C GLY A 101 -41.29 12.65 -17.40
N LYS A 102 -41.78 11.45 -17.70
CA LYS A 102 -43.23 11.14 -17.67
C LYS A 102 -43.69 10.47 -16.37
N VAL A 103 -42.84 9.68 -15.71
CA VAL A 103 -43.22 8.92 -14.51
C VAL A 103 -42.86 9.67 -13.23
N LEU A 104 -41.59 10.05 -13.05
CA LEU A 104 -41.10 10.71 -11.84
C LEU A 104 -41.43 12.21 -11.84
N GLY A 105 -41.50 12.82 -13.02
CA GLY A 105 -41.77 14.26 -13.20
C GLY A 105 -40.61 15.17 -12.79
N ARG A 106 -39.43 14.61 -12.50
CA ARG A 106 -38.20 15.36 -12.19
C ARG A 106 -36.96 14.51 -12.50
N PRO A 107 -35.79 15.14 -12.72
CA PRO A 107 -34.53 14.43 -12.85
C PRO A 107 -34.18 13.62 -11.59
N LEU A 108 -33.67 12.41 -11.79
CA LEU A 108 -33.05 11.62 -10.74
C LEU A 108 -31.61 11.30 -11.16
N HIS A 109 -30.63 11.90 -10.49
CA HIS A 109 -29.21 11.72 -10.81
C HIS A 109 -28.58 10.63 -9.96
N HIS A 110 -27.66 9.89 -10.57
CA HIS A 110 -26.73 8.99 -9.88
C HIS A 110 -25.41 9.73 -9.73
N GLU A 111 -25.02 10.04 -8.50
CA GLU A 111 -23.79 10.78 -8.21
C GLU A 111 -22.71 9.83 -7.71
N PRO A 112 -21.47 9.87 -8.23
CA PRO A 112 -20.38 9.06 -7.70
C PRO A 112 -19.93 9.55 -6.32
N THR A 113 -19.43 8.63 -5.50
CA THR A 113 -18.76 8.90 -4.23
C THR A 113 -17.47 9.68 -4.49
N ALA A 114 -17.25 10.72 -3.70
CA ALA A 114 -15.96 11.40 -3.57
C ALA A 114 -14.90 10.51 -2.89
N GLY A 115 -15.32 9.42 -2.24
CA GLY A 115 -14.46 8.50 -1.52
C GLY A 115 -14.01 9.05 -0.16
N GLY A 116 -13.36 8.19 0.65
CA GLY A 116 -12.86 8.55 1.98
C GLY A 116 -13.71 8.00 3.14
N LEU A 117 -13.20 8.17 4.37
CA LEU A 117 -13.80 7.60 5.59
C LEU A 117 -15.15 8.24 5.94
N ASP A 118 -15.25 9.57 5.82
CA ASP A 118 -16.45 10.33 6.17
C ASP A 118 -17.60 10.02 5.21
N GLU A 119 -17.31 9.89 3.92
CA GLU A 119 -18.29 9.41 2.93
C GLU A 119 -18.76 7.98 3.21
N GLY A 120 -17.83 7.09 3.61
CA GLY A 120 -18.19 5.72 3.98
C GLY A 120 -19.08 5.63 5.22
N ALA A 121 -19.01 6.58 6.15
CA ALA A 121 -19.94 6.68 7.28
C ALA A 121 -21.31 7.22 6.85
N LYS A 122 -21.32 8.26 6.01
CA LYS A 122 -22.54 8.86 5.44
C LYS A 122 -23.39 7.83 4.68
N PHE A 123 -22.80 7.06 3.76
CA PHE A 123 -23.56 6.08 2.97
C PHE A 123 -24.07 4.89 3.80
N ARG A 124 -23.35 4.51 4.88
CA ARG A 124 -23.82 3.50 5.82
C ARG A 124 -25.09 3.94 6.53
N ASP A 125 -25.09 5.16 7.08
CA ASP A 125 -26.27 5.75 7.72
C ASP A 125 -27.43 5.95 6.74
N GLN A 126 -27.14 6.41 5.53
CA GLN A 126 -28.15 6.62 4.47
C GLN A 126 -28.80 5.31 4.02
N TYR A 127 -28.02 4.23 3.88
CA TYR A 127 -28.53 2.90 3.54
C TYR A 127 -29.39 2.33 4.66
N ASP A 128 -28.98 2.47 5.93
CA ASP A 128 -29.80 2.03 7.07
C ASP A 128 -31.15 2.76 7.10
N ARG A 129 -31.14 4.09 6.93
CA ARG A 129 -32.38 4.88 6.79
C ARG A 129 -33.22 4.46 5.58
N THR A 130 -32.58 4.01 4.49
CA THR A 130 -33.30 3.49 3.32
C THR A 130 -34.05 2.19 3.66
N LEU A 131 -33.42 1.26 4.39
CA LEU A 131 -34.07 0.03 4.85
C LEU A 131 -35.24 0.33 5.82
N GLN A 132 -35.07 1.32 6.71
CA GLN A 132 -36.14 1.76 7.60
C GLN A 132 -37.31 2.39 6.82
N SER A 133 -37.02 3.23 5.82
CA SER A 133 -38.03 3.81 4.93
C SER A 133 -38.75 2.74 4.11
N TYR A 134 -38.04 1.72 3.64
CA TYR A 134 -38.65 0.56 2.97
C TYR A 134 -39.70 -0.10 3.87
N GLY A 135 -39.34 -0.45 5.11
CA GLY A 135 -40.27 -1.09 6.05
C GLY A 135 -41.49 -0.23 6.37
N ARG A 136 -41.30 1.09 6.49
CA ARG A 136 -42.39 2.05 6.73
C ARG A 136 -43.37 2.13 5.56
N TRP A 137 -42.88 2.15 4.31
CA TRP A 137 -43.73 2.33 3.13
C TRP A 137 -44.40 1.04 2.65
N PHE A 138 -43.71 -0.10 2.74
CA PHE A 138 -44.21 -1.37 2.20
C PHE A 138 -44.78 -2.31 3.28
N GLY A 139 -44.66 -1.97 4.56
CA GLY A 139 -45.25 -2.74 5.67
C GLY A 139 -44.55 -4.07 5.96
N HIS A 140 -43.42 -4.36 5.31
CA HIS A 140 -42.61 -5.55 5.53
C HIS A 140 -41.12 -5.23 5.35
N ALA A 141 -40.25 -6.06 5.94
CA ALA A 141 -38.82 -5.96 5.71
C ALA A 141 -38.48 -6.28 4.25
N PRO A 142 -37.48 -5.61 3.65
CA PRO A 142 -37.03 -5.95 2.31
C PRO A 142 -36.40 -7.36 2.27
N PRO A 143 -36.42 -8.04 1.10
CA PRO A 143 -35.85 -9.38 0.97
C PRO A 143 -34.32 -9.35 1.14
N GLU A 144 -33.80 -10.08 2.13
CA GLU A 144 -32.38 -10.02 2.58
C GLU A 144 -31.37 -10.46 1.51
N ASP A 145 -31.79 -11.29 0.54
CA ASP A 145 -30.94 -11.71 -0.56
C ASP A 145 -30.66 -10.57 -1.56
N ILE A 146 -31.56 -9.57 -1.66
CA ILE A 146 -31.40 -8.39 -2.52
C ILE A 146 -31.03 -7.14 -1.70
N TRP A 147 -31.48 -7.05 -0.45
CA TRP A 147 -31.22 -5.95 0.47
C TRP A 147 -30.53 -6.49 1.73
N PRO A 148 -29.21 -6.77 1.65
CA PRO A 148 -28.48 -7.32 2.78
C PRO A 148 -28.36 -6.31 3.94
N PRO A 149 -28.10 -6.77 5.18
CA PRO A 149 -27.79 -5.90 6.30
C PRO A 149 -26.60 -4.98 6.02
N VAL A 150 -26.55 -3.82 6.69
CA VAL A 150 -25.55 -2.75 6.48
C VAL A 150 -24.12 -3.31 6.52
N GLU A 151 -23.84 -4.19 7.47
CA GLU A 151 -22.54 -4.78 7.76
C GLU A 151 -22.07 -5.69 6.62
N LYS A 152 -23.03 -6.34 5.95
CA LYS A 152 -22.76 -7.19 4.79
C LYS A 152 -22.61 -6.34 3.52
N ARG A 153 -23.46 -5.32 3.34
CA ARG A 153 -23.38 -4.39 2.20
C ARG A 153 -22.05 -3.63 2.16
N PHE A 154 -21.61 -3.10 3.30
CA PHE A 154 -20.38 -2.30 3.44
C PHE A 154 -19.20 -3.10 4.01
N GLY A 155 -19.27 -4.43 3.92
CA GLY A 155 -18.15 -5.30 4.23
C GLY A 155 -16.94 -5.09 3.29
N PRO A 156 -15.77 -5.68 3.62
CA PRO A 156 -14.59 -5.57 2.79
C PRO A 156 -14.74 -6.37 1.48
N HIS A 157 -14.94 -5.67 0.37
CA HIS A 157 -15.12 -6.24 -0.97
C HIS A 157 -14.11 -5.61 -1.95
N ASP A 158 -13.36 -6.43 -2.71
CA ASP A 158 -12.49 -5.98 -3.84
C ASP A 158 -13.04 -6.66 -5.10
N GLY A 159 -14.02 -6.00 -5.72
CA GLY A 159 -14.70 -6.48 -6.93
C GLY A 159 -13.87 -6.20 -8.18
N ARG A 160 -13.71 -7.20 -9.05
CA ARG A 160 -13.05 -7.05 -10.35
C ARG A 160 -13.83 -7.80 -11.41
N TRP A 161 -13.82 -7.26 -12.62
CA TRP A 161 -14.30 -7.96 -13.80
C TRP A 161 -13.34 -9.12 -14.13
N VAL A 162 -13.86 -10.34 -14.19
CA VAL A 162 -13.10 -11.55 -14.48
C VAL A 162 -13.75 -12.28 -15.65
N ASP A 163 -12.95 -12.59 -16.68
CA ASP A 163 -13.39 -13.43 -17.79
C ASP A 163 -13.44 -14.90 -17.36
N MET A 164 -14.67 -15.40 -17.15
CA MET A 164 -14.96 -16.77 -16.71
C MET A 164 -14.73 -17.83 -17.80
N THR A 165 -14.53 -17.44 -19.06
CA THR A 165 -14.14 -18.39 -20.12
C THR A 165 -12.66 -18.76 -20.03
N ARG A 166 -11.85 -17.88 -19.41
CA ARG A 166 -10.40 -18.04 -19.26
C ARG A 166 -9.96 -18.38 -17.85
N HIS A 167 -10.81 -18.12 -16.85
CA HIS A 167 -10.44 -18.24 -15.44
C HIS A 167 -11.48 -19.03 -14.64
N TRP A 168 -10.99 -19.78 -13.66
CA TRP A 168 -11.81 -20.48 -12.68
C TRP A 168 -11.88 -19.64 -11.40
N LEU A 169 -13.10 -19.35 -10.91
CA LEU A 169 -13.32 -18.76 -9.58
C LEU A 169 -13.57 -19.86 -8.56
N LEU A 170 -12.53 -20.20 -7.80
CA LEU A 170 -12.65 -21.11 -6.66
C LEU A 170 -12.81 -20.30 -5.37
N PRO A 171 -13.82 -20.60 -4.52
CA PRO A 171 -13.97 -19.94 -3.23
C PRO A 171 -12.72 -20.18 -2.39
N LYS A 172 -12.24 -19.13 -1.71
CA LYS A 172 -11.09 -19.27 -0.80
C LYS A 172 -11.44 -20.29 0.29
N PRO A 173 -10.58 -21.29 0.57
CA PRO A 173 -10.83 -22.23 1.64
C PRO A 173 -11.00 -21.49 2.97
N ARG A 174 -12.01 -21.86 3.76
CA ARG A 174 -12.39 -21.14 5.00
C ARG A 174 -11.22 -20.98 5.99
N PHE A 175 -10.24 -21.89 5.98
CA PHE A 175 -9.05 -21.81 6.82
C PHE A 175 -8.06 -20.71 6.37
N VAL A 176 -8.02 -20.37 5.07
CA VAL A 176 -7.15 -19.30 4.52
C VAL A 176 -7.70 -17.92 4.87
N ALA A 177 -9.02 -17.74 4.87
CA ALA A 177 -9.67 -16.48 5.25
C ALA A 177 -9.43 -16.08 6.72
N ARG A 178 -9.16 -17.07 7.59
CA ARG A 178 -8.90 -16.86 9.03
C ARG A 178 -7.43 -16.52 9.34
N LEU A 179 -6.52 -16.80 8.41
CA LEU A 179 -5.09 -16.54 8.57
C LEU A 179 -4.73 -15.20 7.90
N ARG A 180 -4.43 -14.16 8.70
CA ARG A 180 -3.78 -12.95 8.16
C ARG A 180 -2.50 -13.38 7.40
N PRO A 181 -2.21 -12.85 6.21
CA PRO A 181 -1.14 -13.35 5.33
C PRO A 181 0.25 -13.37 6.00
N MET A 182 0.52 -12.46 6.94
CA MET A 182 1.72 -12.49 7.79
C MET A 182 1.77 -13.69 8.74
N ARG A 183 0.62 -14.13 9.28
CA ARG A 183 0.53 -15.32 10.15
C ARG A 183 0.61 -16.62 9.35
N ALA A 184 0.12 -16.65 8.11
CA ALA A 184 0.25 -17.82 7.24
C ALA A 184 1.71 -18.04 6.77
N ALA A 185 2.43 -16.97 6.44
CA ALA A 185 3.85 -17.04 6.09
C ALA A 185 4.72 -17.38 7.31
N ALA A 186 4.45 -16.78 8.47
CA ALA A 186 5.08 -17.16 9.73
C ALA A 186 4.76 -18.62 10.11
N MET A 187 3.51 -19.07 9.94
CA MET A 187 3.11 -20.47 10.15
C MET A 187 3.78 -21.41 9.15
N LEU A 188 3.98 -21.04 7.88
CA LEU A 188 4.70 -21.88 6.92
C LEU A 188 6.19 -21.96 7.25
N GLY A 189 6.81 -20.85 7.69
CA GLY A 189 8.19 -20.83 8.19
C GLY A 189 8.36 -21.62 9.49
N VAL A 190 7.39 -21.51 10.40
CA VAL A 190 7.31 -22.33 11.61
C VAL A 190 7.03 -23.78 11.27
N VAL A 191 6.19 -24.10 10.27
CA VAL A 191 5.89 -25.46 9.82
C VAL A 191 7.11 -26.10 9.18
N LEU A 192 7.82 -25.39 8.29
CA LEU A 192 9.08 -25.87 7.71
C LEU A 192 10.15 -26.06 8.78
N MET A 193 10.21 -25.14 9.75
CA MET A 193 11.14 -25.24 10.88
C MET A 193 10.73 -26.33 11.88
N THR A 194 9.44 -26.57 12.08
CA THR A 194 8.94 -27.72 12.85
C THR A 194 9.07 -29.01 12.07
N ILE A 195 9.20 -29.04 10.75
CA ILE A 195 9.54 -30.26 10.00
C ILE A 195 11.04 -30.56 10.13
N LEU A 196 11.88 -29.51 10.13
CA LEU A 196 13.30 -29.60 10.49
C LEU A 196 13.52 -30.03 11.94
N VAL A 197 12.69 -29.56 12.87
CA VAL A 197 12.74 -29.91 14.31
C VAL A 197 11.96 -31.19 14.64
N ALA A 198 10.89 -31.55 13.93
CA ALA A 198 10.13 -32.81 14.14
C ALA A 198 10.79 -34.01 13.45
N SER A 199 11.92 -33.80 12.77
CA SER A 199 12.92 -34.86 12.63
C SER A 199 13.46 -35.33 14.00
N CYS A 200 13.12 -34.65 15.12
CA CYS A 200 13.30 -35.11 16.50
C CYS A 200 12.14 -35.99 16.98
N THR A 201 11.90 -37.12 16.33
CA THR A 201 11.30 -38.27 17.02
C THR A 201 12.43 -39.06 17.69
N GLU A 202 12.18 -39.82 18.77
CA GLU A 202 13.21 -40.44 19.63
C GLU A 202 14.24 -41.31 18.88
N SER A 203 13.96 -41.76 17.65
CA SER A 203 14.88 -42.50 16.80
C SER A 203 15.83 -41.65 15.92
N MET A 204 15.68 -40.32 15.89
CA MET A 204 16.43 -39.41 15.00
C MET A 204 16.95 -38.16 15.74
N ASN A 205 17.73 -38.36 16.81
CA ASN A 205 18.34 -37.25 17.53
C ASN A 205 19.49 -36.64 16.72
N VAL A 206 19.22 -35.55 15.97
CA VAL A 206 20.22 -34.83 15.14
C VAL A 206 21.46 -34.40 15.94
N PHE A 207 21.28 -34.14 17.25
CA PHE A 207 22.38 -33.80 18.15
C PHE A 207 23.31 -34.98 18.46
N ASP A 208 22.91 -36.22 18.18
CA ASP A 208 23.75 -37.41 18.31
C ASP A 208 24.45 -37.83 17.02
N TRP A 209 24.14 -37.19 15.90
CA TRP A 209 24.78 -37.51 14.62
C TRP A 209 26.29 -37.23 14.66
N ARG A 210 27.06 -38.11 14.00
CA ARG A 210 28.51 -37.92 13.80
C ARG A 210 28.79 -36.62 13.05
N GLY A 211 29.95 -36.02 13.31
CA GLY A 211 30.32 -34.68 12.81
C GLY A 211 30.07 -34.45 11.32
N LYS A 212 30.46 -35.40 10.44
CA LYS A 212 30.23 -35.30 9.00
C LYS A 212 28.74 -35.27 8.62
N ALA A 213 27.92 -36.12 9.25
CA ALA A 213 26.49 -36.19 8.99
C ALA A 213 25.77 -34.92 9.47
N PHE A 214 26.14 -34.41 10.66
CA PHE A 214 25.60 -33.15 11.16
C PHE A 214 26.00 -31.96 10.27
N LEU A 215 27.24 -31.90 9.80
CA LEU A 215 27.69 -30.81 8.94
C LEU A 215 26.95 -30.80 7.58
N GLY A 216 26.69 -31.97 7.00
CA GLY A 216 25.85 -32.11 5.80
C GLY A 216 24.41 -31.64 6.04
N PHE A 217 23.82 -31.98 7.18
CA PHE A 217 22.52 -31.45 7.60
C PHE A 217 22.55 -29.92 7.78
N TYR A 218 23.60 -29.37 8.40
CA TYR A 218 23.71 -27.94 8.67
C TYR A 218 23.73 -27.12 7.36
N TRP A 219 24.52 -27.52 6.37
CA TRP A 219 24.59 -26.80 5.09
C TRP A 219 23.33 -26.97 4.22
N THR A 220 22.68 -28.13 4.27
CA THR A 220 21.38 -28.31 3.59
C THR A 220 20.29 -27.45 4.24
N ALA A 221 20.24 -27.42 5.58
CA ALA A 221 19.37 -26.51 6.33
C ALA A 221 19.70 -25.03 6.08
N PHE A 222 20.98 -24.68 5.89
CA PHE A 222 21.42 -23.34 5.54
C PHE A 222 20.85 -22.88 4.19
N ILE A 223 20.92 -23.72 3.16
CA ILE A 223 20.34 -23.41 1.84
C ILE A 223 18.82 -23.27 1.94
N ALA A 224 18.16 -24.17 2.68
CA ALA A 224 16.72 -24.11 2.90
C ALA A 224 16.32 -22.82 3.66
N ALA A 225 17.08 -22.43 4.69
CA ALA A 225 16.88 -21.20 5.44
C ALA A 225 17.05 -19.96 4.56
N PHE A 226 18.03 -19.97 3.65
CA PHE A 226 18.25 -18.89 2.69
C PHE A 226 17.08 -18.74 1.72
N VAL A 227 16.63 -19.83 1.09
CA VAL A 227 15.46 -19.82 0.19
C VAL A 227 14.20 -19.38 0.94
N THR A 228 13.99 -19.89 2.15
CA THR A 228 12.85 -19.52 3.00
C THR A 228 12.87 -18.03 3.34
N SER A 229 14.03 -17.47 3.72
CA SER A 229 14.20 -16.04 3.96
C SER A 229 13.81 -15.19 2.74
N LEU A 230 14.18 -15.63 1.52
CA LEU A 230 13.80 -14.93 0.29
C LEU A 230 12.28 -15.00 0.02
N LEU A 231 11.68 -16.18 0.16
CA LEU A 231 10.26 -16.40 -0.08
C LEU A 231 9.39 -15.65 0.92
N LEU A 232 9.72 -15.69 2.20
CA LEU A 232 8.99 -14.97 3.25
C LEU A 232 8.98 -13.47 3.01
N VAL A 233 10.13 -12.87 2.68
CA VAL A 233 10.23 -11.44 2.37
C VAL A 233 9.46 -11.09 1.09
N LYS A 234 9.54 -11.94 0.05
CA LYS A 234 8.82 -11.73 -1.22
C LYS A 234 7.29 -11.81 -1.00
N MET A 235 6.81 -12.78 -0.25
CA MET A 235 5.39 -12.95 0.05
C MET A 235 4.86 -11.81 0.94
N ALA A 236 5.64 -11.39 1.94
CA ALA A 236 5.26 -10.31 2.84
C ALA A 236 5.16 -8.94 2.14
N ARG A 237 5.94 -8.72 1.08
CA ARG A 237 5.84 -7.50 0.25
C ARG A 237 4.62 -7.48 -0.68
N GLY A 238 3.92 -8.60 -0.86
CA GLY A 238 2.77 -8.70 -1.74
C GLY A 238 3.13 -8.65 -3.23
N ARG A 239 2.11 -8.45 -4.06
CA ARG A 239 2.23 -8.39 -5.53
C ARG A 239 2.16 -6.93 -5.98
N ALA A 240 3.01 -6.57 -6.92
CA ALA A 240 3.06 -5.19 -7.43
C ALA A 240 1.78 -4.81 -8.18
N ARG A 241 1.29 -3.61 -7.92
CA ARG A 241 0.25 -2.84 -8.60
C ARG A 241 0.89 -1.52 -9.06
N PRO A 242 1.72 -1.55 -10.12
CA PRO A 242 2.47 -0.39 -10.54
C PRO A 242 1.53 0.77 -10.91
N SER A 243 1.84 1.97 -10.42
CA SER A 243 1.21 3.21 -10.87
C SER A 243 1.70 3.57 -12.27
N ASP A 244 0.83 4.16 -13.09
CA ASP A 244 1.23 4.69 -14.40
C ASP A 244 2.13 5.92 -14.25
N GLU A 245 1.83 6.77 -13.25
CA GLU A 245 2.60 7.97 -12.93
C GLU A 245 4.03 7.65 -12.47
N MET A 246 5.01 8.31 -13.09
CA MET A 246 6.44 8.17 -12.80
C MET A 246 6.89 9.28 -11.87
N LEU A 247 7.73 8.96 -10.87
CA LEU A 247 8.32 9.99 -10.02
C LEU A 247 9.21 10.91 -10.85
N THR A 248 9.02 12.22 -10.65
CA THR A 248 9.80 13.28 -11.31
C THR A 248 10.79 13.94 -10.35
N ASP A 249 10.52 13.96 -9.04
CA ASP A 249 11.38 14.57 -8.04
C ASP A 249 12.68 13.75 -7.81
N PRO A 250 13.87 14.31 -8.08
CA PRO A 250 15.16 13.66 -7.83
C PRO A 250 15.34 13.19 -6.37
N TYR A 251 14.76 13.90 -5.40
CA TYR A 251 14.88 13.57 -3.97
C TYR A 251 14.02 12.35 -3.58
N GLU A 252 12.82 12.23 -4.14
CA GLU A 252 11.98 11.04 -3.99
C GLU A 252 12.65 9.80 -4.64
N ILE A 253 13.24 9.98 -5.83
CA ILE A 253 14.01 8.92 -6.51
C ILE A 253 15.23 8.51 -5.66
N ALA A 254 15.95 9.48 -5.09
CA ALA A 254 17.10 9.22 -4.23
C ALA A 254 16.69 8.41 -2.98
N TYR A 255 15.57 8.78 -2.36
CA TYR A 255 15.04 8.05 -1.19
C TYR A 255 14.67 6.61 -1.57
N LEU A 256 14.03 6.40 -2.72
CA LEU A 256 13.66 5.07 -3.20
C LEU A 256 14.90 4.19 -3.46
N GLY A 257 15.98 4.78 -3.97
CA GLY A 257 17.22 4.09 -4.32
C GLY A 257 18.11 3.71 -3.14
N GLY A 258 18.21 4.58 -2.14
CA GLY A 258 19.16 4.43 -1.03
C GLY A 258 18.75 5.04 0.31
N GLY A 259 17.49 5.42 0.48
CA GLY A 259 16.98 6.04 1.70
C GLY A 259 17.49 7.47 1.93
N GLY A 260 17.24 8.00 3.14
CA GLY A 260 17.55 9.38 3.49
C GLY A 260 19.04 9.77 3.33
N VAL A 261 19.97 8.83 3.50
CA VAL A 261 21.40 9.09 3.26
C VAL A 261 21.65 9.54 1.82
N ARG A 262 21.03 8.86 0.85
CA ARG A 262 21.18 9.20 -0.57
C ARG A 262 20.52 10.53 -0.94
N VAL A 263 19.43 10.88 -0.26
CA VAL A 263 18.75 12.18 -0.44
C VAL A 263 19.67 13.32 -0.02
N VAL A 264 20.31 13.19 1.15
CA VAL A 264 21.27 14.19 1.64
C VAL A 264 22.46 14.30 0.69
N ASP A 265 22.98 13.17 0.19
CA ASP A 265 24.08 13.18 -0.78
C ASP A 265 23.68 13.90 -2.09
N ALA A 266 22.47 13.67 -2.60
CA ALA A 266 21.95 14.34 -3.79
C ALA A 266 21.74 15.85 -3.58
N ALA A 267 21.24 16.25 -2.40
CA ALA A 267 21.05 17.65 -2.04
C ALA A 267 22.39 18.38 -1.86
N LEU A 268 23.38 17.75 -1.21
CA LEU A 268 24.73 18.30 -1.11
C LEU A 268 25.38 18.48 -2.48
N ALA A 269 25.16 17.55 -3.40
CA ALA A 269 25.62 17.72 -4.78
C ALA A 269 24.92 18.91 -5.47
N SER A 270 23.59 19.05 -5.35
CA SER A 270 22.85 20.21 -5.88
C SER A 270 23.37 21.54 -5.34
N LEU A 271 23.61 21.62 -4.02
CA LEU A 271 24.08 22.83 -3.36
C LEU A 271 25.54 23.16 -3.71
N HIS A 272 26.41 22.15 -3.82
CA HIS A 272 27.80 22.33 -4.23
C HIS A 272 27.91 22.79 -5.70
N GLY A 273 27.08 22.24 -6.59
CA GLY A 273 27.01 22.67 -7.99
C GLY A 273 26.62 24.13 -8.17
N ARG A 274 25.81 24.65 -7.25
CA ARG A 274 25.38 26.05 -7.19
C ARG A 274 26.33 26.96 -6.41
N GLY A 275 27.44 26.43 -5.88
CA GLY A 275 28.40 27.20 -5.10
C GLY A 275 27.93 27.60 -3.70
N LEU A 276 26.85 27.00 -3.19
CA LEU A 276 26.30 27.29 -1.86
C LEU A 276 26.98 26.50 -0.73
N VAL A 277 27.79 25.51 -1.09
CA VAL A 277 28.53 24.65 -0.14
C VAL A 277 29.97 24.51 -0.59
N LYS A 278 30.89 24.74 0.35
CA LYS A 278 32.31 24.47 0.17
C LYS A 278 32.74 23.32 1.08
N VAL A 279 33.58 22.45 0.55
CA VAL A 279 34.22 21.38 1.32
C VAL A 279 35.58 21.90 1.79
N SER A 280 35.77 21.98 3.10
CA SER A 280 37.07 22.24 3.70
C SER A 280 37.74 20.93 4.09
N ASN A 281 39.03 20.80 3.78
CA ASN A 281 39.85 19.64 4.14
C ASN A 281 40.99 20.04 5.11
N GLU A 282 40.76 21.04 5.96
CA GLU A 282 41.80 21.56 6.87
C GLU A 282 42.18 20.58 7.99
N LYS A 283 41.26 19.71 8.45
CA LYS A 283 41.55 18.69 9.47
C LYS A 283 41.85 17.33 8.85
N LYS A 284 43.02 16.77 9.17
CA LYS A 284 43.39 15.38 8.80
C LYS A 284 42.36 14.39 9.36
N GLY A 285 41.49 13.88 8.49
CA GLY A 285 40.55 12.80 8.80
C GLY A 285 39.07 13.18 8.80
N GLU A 286 38.74 14.47 8.78
CA GLU A 286 37.36 14.96 8.76
C GLU A 286 37.19 16.03 7.69
N SER A 287 36.28 15.80 6.73
CA SER A 287 35.91 16.81 5.76
C SER A 287 34.79 17.67 6.35
N GLY A 288 35.10 18.95 6.55
CA GLY A 288 34.17 19.95 7.04
C GLY A 288 33.31 20.50 5.91
N LEU A 289 32.00 20.56 6.10
CA LEU A 289 31.09 21.28 5.22
C LEU A 289 30.91 22.70 5.76
N GLN A 290 31.07 23.68 4.88
CA GLN A 290 30.82 25.08 5.18
C GLN A 290 29.75 25.63 4.24
N ARG A 291 28.81 26.37 4.83
CA ARG A 291 27.77 27.12 4.11
C ARG A 291 28.37 28.39 3.52
N LEU A 292 28.07 28.65 2.25
CA LEU A 292 28.34 29.93 1.60
C LEU A 292 27.03 30.72 1.46
N GLU A 293 27.08 32.00 1.81
CA GLU A 293 25.96 32.94 1.59
C GLU A 293 26.15 33.58 0.21
N ASP A 294 25.48 33.03 -0.80
CA ASP A 294 25.33 33.69 -2.09
C ASP A 294 23.88 34.21 -2.22
N PRO A 295 23.66 35.54 -2.24
CA PRO A 295 22.33 36.13 -2.34
C PRO A 295 21.60 35.90 -3.67
N SER A 296 22.29 35.38 -4.69
CA SER A 296 21.80 35.40 -6.07
C SER A 296 21.03 34.14 -6.53
N GLN A 297 21.10 33.03 -5.78
CA GLN A 297 20.49 31.76 -6.19
C GLN A 297 19.37 31.28 -5.25
N PRO A 298 18.10 31.23 -5.70
CA PRO A 298 17.01 30.75 -4.87
C PRO A 298 17.11 29.25 -4.61
N ILE A 299 16.89 28.84 -3.36
CA ILE A 299 16.70 27.44 -2.98
C ILE A 299 15.22 27.10 -3.19
N THR A 300 14.94 26.20 -4.13
CA THR A 300 13.57 25.90 -4.58
C THR A 300 12.96 24.67 -3.92
N SER A 301 13.77 23.77 -3.36
CA SER A 301 13.31 22.54 -2.71
C SER A 301 13.43 22.61 -1.19
N ASP A 302 12.36 22.20 -0.49
CA ASP A 302 12.32 22.11 0.98
C ASP A 302 13.46 21.25 1.54
N VAL A 303 13.85 20.20 0.81
CA VAL A 303 14.92 19.28 1.21
C VAL A 303 16.28 19.97 1.16
N GLU A 304 16.54 20.74 0.10
CA GLU A 304 17.78 21.51 -0.04
C GLU A 304 17.86 22.61 1.02
N PHE A 305 16.75 23.27 1.31
CA PHE A 305 16.68 24.29 2.35
C PHE A 305 16.97 23.69 3.72
N ALA A 306 16.39 22.53 4.05
CA ALA A 306 16.69 21.84 5.29
C ALA A 306 18.18 21.49 5.41
N VAL A 307 18.80 20.98 4.34
CA VAL A 307 20.25 20.68 4.32
C VAL A 307 21.07 21.95 4.50
N TYR A 308 20.69 23.04 3.83
CA TYR A 308 21.35 24.34 3.93
C TYR A 308 21.28 24.95 5.35
N CYS A 309 20.14 24.84 6.02
CA CYS A 309 19.97 25.27 7.41
C CYS A 309 20.68 24.38 8.43
N ALA A 310 20.89 23.10 8.12
CA ALA A 310 21.61 22.17 8.99
C ALA A 310 23.13 22.41 9.02
N MET A 311 23.66 23.23 8.11
CA MET A 311 25.07 23.63 8.09
C MET A 311 25.27 24.97 8.81
N PRO A 312 26.27 25.10 9.69
CA PRO A 312 26.55 26.34 10.40
C PRO A 312 27.03 27.43 9.42
N GLY A 313 26.61 28.67 9.65
CA GLY A 313 27.08 29.85 8.91
C GLY A 313 28.53 30.24 9.27
N SER A 314 29.01 29.85 10.45
CA SER A 314 30.40 30.02 10.91
C SER A 314 30.94 28.70 11.48
N GLY A 315 32.01 28.17 10.88
CA GLY A 315 32.64 26.90 11.28
C GLY A 315 32.43 25.75 10.29
N GLU A 316 32.94 24.57 10.64
CA GLU A 316 32.86 23.35 9.84
C GLU A 316 31.90 22.33 10.48
N ALA A 317 30.98 21.77 9.69
CA ALA A 317 30.13 20.65 10.14
C ALA A 317 30.57 19.32 9.51
N ASN A 318 30.56 18.26 10.31
CA ASN A 318 30.77 16.91 9.80
C ASN A 318 29.51 16.42 9.07
N VAL A 319 29.67 15.75 7.93
CA VAL A 319 28.59 15.11 7.17
C VAL A 319 27.71 14.20 8.04
N LYS A 320 28.32 13.51 9.02
CA LYS A 320 27.58 12.63 9.95
C LYS A 320 26.59 13.40 10.82
N ASP A 321 26.97 14.58 11.27
CA ASP A 321 26.13 15.44 12.12
C ASP A 321 25.00 16.05 11.29
N VAL A 322 25.30 16.52 10.08
CA VAL A 322 24.29 17.00 9.12
C VAL A 322 23.25 15.92 8.85
N ARG A 323 23.67 14.69 8.57
CA ARG A 323 22.76 13.54 8.36
C ARG A 323 21.94 13.20 9.61
N LYS A 324 22.49 13.39 10.82
CA LYS A 324 21.79 13.13 12.09
C LYS A 324 20.72 14.17 12.36
N VAL A 325 21.02 15.46 12.11
CA VAL A 325 20.08 16.57 12.26
C VAL A 325 18.91 16.46 11.28
N LEU A 326 19.17 16.02 10.05
CA LEU A 326 18.15 15.90 8.99
C LEU A 326 17.25 14.66 9.10
N ARG A 327 17.47 13.78 10.10
CA ARG A 327 16.65 12.57 10.26
C ARG A 327 15.14 12.86 10.26
N PRO A 328 14.61 13.84 11.02
CA PRO A 328 13.17 14.12 11.04
C PRO A 328 12.61 14.56 9.68
N SER A 329 13.32 15.42 8.94
CA SER A 329 12.91 15.84 7.60
C SER A 329 12.87 14.67 6.61
N MET A 330 13.77 13.69 6.77
CA MET A 330 13.75 12.45 5.98
C MET A 330 12.59 11.52 6.36
N GLU A 331 12.04 11.64 7.57
CA GLU A 331 10.82 10.93 7.96
C GLU A 331 9.58 11.52 7.28
N GLN A 332 9.50 12.84 7.13
CA GLN A 332 8.40 13.47 6.37
C GLN A 332 8.40 13.05 4.90
N LEU A 333 9.59 13.02 4.26
CA LEU A 333 9.73 12.52 2.89
C LEU A 333 9.37 11.03 2.78
N ARG A 334 9.74 10.23 3.80
CA ARG A 334 9.32 8.83 3.88
C ARG A 334 7.81 8.70 3.93
N ASP A 335 7.15 9.48 4.78
CA ASP A 335 5.72 9.33 5.03
C ASP A 335 4.90 9.67 3.77
N ARG A 336 5.35 10.65 2.98
CA ARG A 336 4.83 10.90 1.60
C ARG A 336 5.00 9.68 0.68
N LEU A 337 6.15 9.02 0.71
CA LEU A 337 6.39 7.81 -0.11
C LEU A 337 5.66 6.56 0.41
N VAL A 338 5.31 6.53 1.70
CA VAL A 338 4.45 5.50 2.31
C VAL A 338 3.01 5.70 1.86
N GLU A 339 2.52 6.94 1.82
CA GLU A 339 1.20 7.30 1.28
C GLU A 339 1.08 6.95 -0.21
N LYS A 340 2.13 7.21 -1.00
CA LYS A 340 2.23 6.74 -2.40
C LYS A 340 2.39 5.21 -2.54
N GLY A 341 2.50 4.46 -1.44
CA GLY A 341 2.63 3.00 -1.45
C GLY A 341 3.98 2.46 -1.94
N LEU A 342 5.01 3.28 -2.07
CA LEU A 342 6.32 2.91 -2.64
C LEU A 342 7.33 2.43 -1.58
N VAL A 343 7.13 2.84 -0.33
CA VAL A 343 8.01 2.53 0.81
C VAL A 343 7.19 1.92 1.94
N VAL A 344 7.76 0.93 2.65
CA VAL A 344 7.12 0.33 3.82
C VAL A 344 7.26 1.22 5.07
N SER A 345 6.22 1.24 5.90
CA SER A 345 6.26 1.89 7.22
C SER A 345 7.30 1.26 8.15
N ASN A 346 7.69 1.95 9.23
CA ASN A 346 8.67 1.44 10.18
C ASN A 346 8.26 0.11 10.84
N GLY A 347 6.97 -0.05 11.18
CA GLY A 347 6.47 -1.29 11.76
C GLY A 347 6.51 -2.46 10.77
N GLN A 348 6.14 -2.23 9.51
CA GLN A 348 6.23 -3.22 8.45
C GLN A 348 7.69 -3.57 8.12
N TYR A 349 8.58 -2.58 8.12
CA TYR A 349 10.01 -2.79 7.90
C TYR A 349 10.64 -3.68 8.98
N ALA A 350 10.37 -3.40 10.26
CA ALA A 350 10.83 -4.23 11.37
C ALA A 350 10.34 -5.68 11.22
N GLY A 351 9.08 -5.87 10.83
CA GLY A 351 8.53 -7.20 10.52
C GLY A 351 9.23 -7.92 9.38
N LEU A 352 9.58 -7.21 8.29
CA LEU A 352 10.33 -7.79 7.16
C LEU A 352 11.75 -8.18 7.54
N VAL A 353 12.43 -7.36 8.33
CA VAL A 353 13.78 -7.63 8.84
C VAL A 353 13.77 -8.85 9.76
N LEU A 354 12.79 -8.94 10.66
CA LEU A 354 12.59 -10.09 11.54
C LEU A 354 12.32 -11.37 10.74
N LEU A 355 11.42 -11.31 9.75
CA LEU A 355 11.13 -12.44 8.85
C LEU A 355 12.36 -12.91 8.06
N ALA A 356 13.21 -11.97 7.64
CA ALA A 356 14.43 -12.31 6.92
C ALA A 356 15.47 -13.02 7.80
N ALA A 357 15.54 -12.69 9.09
CA ALA A 357 16.54 -13.18 10.03
C ALA A 357 16.14 -14.48 10.73
N LEU A 358 14.85 -14.70 10.98
CA LEU A 358 14.33 -15.81 11.78
C LEU A 358 14.88 -17.19 11.37
N PRO A 359 14.94 -17.56 10.06
CA PRO A 359 15.50 -18.86 9.66
C PRO A 359 16.97 -19.05 10.05
N PHE A 360 17.78 -17.99 9.94
CA PHE A 360 19.21 -18.05 10.27
C PHE A 360 19.46 -18.03 11.78
N VAL A 361 18.65 -17.28 12.53
CA VAL A 361 18.72 -17.30 14.00
C VAL A 361 18.42 -18.71 14.51
N ALA A 362 17.39 -19.36 13.99
CA ALA A 362 17.02 -20.72 14.39
C ALA A 362 18.11 -21.75 14.03
N LEU A 363 18.70 -21.62 12.84
CA LEU A 363 19.86 -22.44 12.43
C LEU A 363 21.08 -22.19 13.31
N GLY A 364 21.36 -20.94 13.64
CA GLY A 364 22.46 -20.54 14.53
C GLY A 364 22.31 -21.13 15.94
N VAL A 365 21.11 -21.06 16.52
CA VAL A 365 20.80 -21.70 17.82
C VAL A 365 21.05 -23.20 17.77
N THR A 366 20.61 -23.87 16.70
CA THR A 366 20.85 -25.31 16.51
C THR A 366 22.35 -25.64 16.44
N GLY A 367 23.12 -24.83 15.71
CA GLY A 367 24.57 -24.98 15.63
C GLY A 367 25.28 -24.72 16.97
N VAL A 368 24.83 -23.72 17.74
CA VAL A 368 25.37 -23.42 19.08
C VAL A 368 25.10 -24.57 20.06
N ILE A 369 23.90 -25.15 20.06
CA ILE A 369 23.59 -26.32 20.88
C ILE A 369 24.54 -27.48 20.54
N LYS A 370 24.74 -27.77 19.24
CA LYS A 370 25.66 -28.82 18.81
C LYS A 370 27.12 -28.52 19.17
N LEU A 371 27.52 -27.25 19.15
CA LEU A 371 28.86 -26.83 19.56
C LEU A 371 29.14 -27.22 21.02
N PHE A 372 28.21 -26.93 21.93
CA PHE A 372 28.33 -27.34 23.33
C PHE A 372 28.36 -28.86 23.52
N VAL A 373 27.52 -29.60 22.78
CA VAL A 373 27.54 -31.08 22.78
C VAL A 373 28.88 -31.62 22.27
N GLY A 374 29.44 -31.01 21.22
CA GLY A 374 30.74 -31.40 20.65
C GLY A 374 31.90 -31.14 21.61
N LEU A 375 31.92 -29.97 22.25
CA LEU A 375 32.90 -29.61 23.27
C LEU A 375 32.83 -30.55 24.48
N GLY A 376 31.62 -30.88 24.96
CA GLY A 376 31.42 -31.83 26.05
C GLY A 376 31.85 -33.27 25.73
N ARG A 377 31.97 -33.63 24.44
CA ARG A 377 32.41 -34.95 23.96
C ARG A 377 33.87 -34.98 23.50
N GLY A 378 34.62 -33.87 23.61
CA GLY A 378 36.00 -33.78 23.13
C GLY A 378 36.15 -33.93 21.61
N ALA A 379 35.09 -33.66 20.84
CA ALA A 379 35.10 -33.79 19.39
C ALA A 379 35.72 -32.53 18.73
N PRO A 380 36.35 -32.65 17.54
CA PRO A 380 36.81 -31.48 16.79
C PRO A 380 35.61 -30.65 16.30
N VAL A 381 35.55 -29.37 16.68
CA VAL A 381 34.42 -28.45 16.41
C VAL A 381 34.75 -27.30 15.45
N ASP A 382 35.96 -27.25 14.91
CA ASP A 382 36.48 -26.11 14.12
C ASP A 382 35.60 -25.78 12.90
N PHE A 383 35.19 -26.82 12.16
CA PHE A 383 34.30 -26.67 11.00
C PHE A 383 32.92 -26.12 11.37
N LEU A 384 32.42 -26.42 12.57
CA LEU A 384 31.13 -25.90 13.05
C LEU A 384 31.25 -24.42 13.42
N ILE A 385 32.34 -24.03 14.07
CA ILE A 385 32.63 -22.62 14.39
C ILE A 385 32.69 -21.79 13.11
N MET A 386 33.40 -22.27 12.08
CA MET A 386 33.44 -21.62 10.77
C MET A 386 32.05 -21.50 10.12
N SER A 387 31.23 -22.55 10.21
CA SER A 387 29.86 -22.55 9.66
C SER A 387 28.95 -21.55 10.38
N LEU A 388 29.08 -21.42 11.70
CA LEU A 388 28.39 -20.42 12.51
C LEU A 388 28.83 -18.99 12.13
N ALA A 389 30.12 -18.76 11.91
CA ALA A 389 30.64 -17.46 11.47
C ALA A 389 30.08 -17.06 10.09
N VAL A 390 30.03 -18.00 9.13
CA VAL A 390 29.39 -17.76 7.83
C VAL A 390 27.91 -17.45 7.99
N THR A 391 27.21 -18.17 8.88
CA THR A 391 25.78 -17.95 9.14
C THR A 391 25.52 -16.57 9.73
N LEU A 392 26.36 -16.13 10.68
CA LEU A 392 26.30 -14.79 11.25
C LEU A 392 26.55 -13.71 10.18
N MET A 393 27.61 -13.88 9.36
CA MET A 393 27.93 -12.95 8.28
C MET A 393 26.77 -12.80 7.30
N VAL A 394 26.18 -13.92 6.86
CA VAL A 394 25.04 -13.91 5.93
C VAL A 394 23.80 -13.31 6.60
N THR A 395 23.57 -13.54 7.88
CA THR A 395 22.48 -12.89 8.63
C THR A 395 22.67 -11.37 8.63
N ILE A 396 23.86 -10.87 8.93
CA ILE A 396 24.17 -9.43 8.91
C ILE A 396 23.97 -8.84 7.51
N VAL A 397 24.46 -9.53 6.46
CA VAL A 397 24.25 -9.11 5.07
C VAL A 397 22.75 -9.09 4.72
N ARG A 398 21.96 -10.07 5.17
CA ARG A 398 20.52 -10.09 4.92
C ARG A 398 19.82 -8.94 5.65
N LEU A 399 20.16 -8.67 6.91
CA LEU A 399 19.60 -7.56 7.69
C LEU A 399 19.86 -6.20 7.02
N THR A 400 21.05 -6.01 6.44
CA THR A 400 21.44 -4.74 5.77
C THR A 400 20.95 -4.63 4.33
N THR A 401 20.73 -5.75 3.64
CA THR A 401 20.24 -5.77 2.25
C THR A 401 18.71 -5.73 2.11
N VAL A 402 17.96 -6.00 3.19
CA VAL A 402 16.50 -5.83 3.20
C VAL A 402 16.19 -4.33 3.05
N ARG A 403 15.82 -3.95 1.82
CA ARG A 403 15.42 -2.58 1.49
C ARG A 403 14.00 -2.27 1.97
N ARG A 404 13.75 -0.99 2.21
CA ARG A 404 12.44 -0.42 2.62
C ARG A 404 11.42 -0.29 1.47
N ARG A 405 11.71 -0.81 0.28
CA ARG A 405 10.81 -0.73 -0.88
C ARG A 405 9.66 -1.75 -0.78
N THR A 406 8.45 -1.33 -1.13
CA THR A 406 7.30 -2.21 -1.36
C THR A 406 7.46 -2.96 -2.69
N ALA A 407 6.51 -3.83 -3.04
CA ALA A 407 6.46 -4.42 -4.38
C ALA A 407 6.31 -3.36 -5.48
N ASP A 408 5.52 -2.32 -5.21
CA ASP A 408 5.27 -1.20 -6.13
C ASP A 408 6.51 -0.31 -6.27
N GLY A 409 7.16 0.01 -5.16
CA GLY A 409 8.42 0.74 -5.16
C GLY A 409 9.56 -0.02 -5.84
N GLU A 410 9.59 -1.35 -5.75
CA GLU A 410 10.53 -2.16 -6.52
C GLU A 410 10.22 -2.09 -8.01
N ALA A 411 8.94 -2.26 -8.42
CA ALA A 411 8.53 -2.16 -9.81
C ALA A 411 8.86 -0.78 -10.42
N MET A 412 8.61 0.29 -9.65
CA MET A 412 8.99 1.64 -10.03
C MET A 412 10.50 1.81 -10.17
N TRP A 413 11.30 1.27 -9.24
CA TRP A 413 12.75 1.30 -9.37
C TRP A 413 13.26 0.52 -10.60
N GLN A 414 12.59 -0.57 -10.99
CA GLN A 414 12.94 -1.27 -12.22
C GLN A 414 12.75 -0.40 -13.47
N ARG A 415 11.81 0.57 -13.46
CA ARG A 415 11.67 1.55 -14.56
C ARG A 415 12.87 2.50 -14.63
N PHE A 416 13.52 2.80 -13.51
CA PHE A 416 14.74 3.62 -13.46
C PHE A 416 16.02 2.85 -13.78
N LYS A 417 16.00 1.51 -13.81
CA LYS A 417 17.21 0.69 -14.08
C LYS A 417 17.90 0.97 -15.42
N PRO A 418 17.18 1.15 -16.55
CA PRO A 418 17.80 1.54 -17.81
C PRO A 418 18.53 2.88 -17.70
N LEU A 419 17.92 3.87 -17.04
CA LEU A 419 18.52 5.19 -16.81
C LEU A 419 19.74 5.09 -15.88
N GLU A 420 19.66 4.29 -14.81
CA GLU A 420 20.79 4.02 -13.92
C GLU A 420 21.98 3.41 -14.68
N ARG A 421 21.73 2.47 -15.61
CA ARG A 421 22.77 1.86 -16.45
C ARG A 421 23.39 2.88 -17.41
N ALA A 422 22.55 3.68 -18.09
CA ALA A 422 23.01 4.72 -19.00
C ALA A 422 23.87 5.76 -18.27
N MET A 423 23.46 6.18 -17.07
CA MET A 423 24.22 7.10 -16.23
C MET A 423 25.56 6.49 -15.78
N LYS A 424 25.56 5.23 -15.34
CA LYS A 424 26.81 4.52 -14.98
C LYS A 424 27.81 4.45 -16.13
N GLU A 425 27.32 4.28 -17.36
CA GLU A 425 28.19 4.27 -18.54
C GLU A 425 28.78 5.65 -18.80
N LYS A 426 27.96 6.71 -18.74
CA LYS A 426 28.43 8.10 -18.88
C LYS A 426 29.50 8.46 -17.84
N LEU A 427 29.36 8.00 -16.60
CA LEU A 427 30.28 8.28 -15.50
C LEU A 427 31.67 7.62 -15.64
N LYS A 428 31.85 6.64 -16.55
CA LYS A 428 33.17 6.08 -16.85
C LYS A 428 34.04 7.03 -17.68
N HIS A 429 33.39 7.86 -18.51
CA HIS A 429 34.05 8.81 -19.40
C HIS A 429 33.40 10.19 -19.27
N PRO A 430 33.60 10.89 -18.15
CA PRO A 430 33.03 12.22 -17.94
C PRO A 430 33.72 13.23 -18.88
N TYR A 431 33.09 13.51 -20.03
CA TYR A 431 33.61 14.44 -21.05
C TYR A 431 33.04 15.86 -20.93
N GLU A 432 32.04 16.07 -20.07
CA GLU A 432 31.30 17.33 -20.01
C GLU A 432 31.97 18.32 -19.01
N PRO A 433 32.45 19.50 -19.47
CA PRO A 433 33.22 20.42 -18.63
C PRO A 433 32.38 21.11 -17.54
N GLN A 434 31.08 21.30 -17.76
CA GLN A 434 30.13 21.81 -16.78
C GLN A 434 28.82 21.01 -16.89
N PRO A 435 28.53 20.09 -15.96
CA PRO A 435 27.27 19.36 -15.99
C PRO A 435 26.12 20.32 -15.69
N ASP A 436 24.96 20.06 -16.30
CA ASP A 436 23.70 20.70 -15.92
C ASP A 436 23.52 20.59 -14.39
N PRO A 437 23.25 21.70 -13.67
CA PRO A 437 23.01 21.70 -12.23
C PRO A 437 21.98 20.66 -11.76
N LEU A 438 21.04 20.25 -12.62
CA LEU A 438 20.03 19.22 -12.32
C LEU A 438 20.47 17.79 -12.64
N ALA A 439 21.50 17.61 -13.48
CA ALA A 439 21.98 16.29 -13.90
C ALA A 439 22.77 15.57 -12.80
N VAL A 440 23.57 16.28 -12.01
CA VAL A 440 24.38 15.69 -10.93
C VAL A 440 23.50 15.17 -9.78
N PRO A 441 22.51 15.92 -9.26
CA PRO A 441 21.59 15.41 -8.23
C PRO A 441 20.83 14.15 -8.69
N LEU A 442 20.40 14.12 -9.95
CA LEU A 442 19.74 12.94 -10.52
C LEU A 442 20.70 11.75 -10.67
N ALA A 443 21.94 11.98 -11.10
CA ALA A 443 22.97 10.94 -11.16
C ALA A 443 23.24 10.35 -9.77
N VAL A 444 23.28 11.18 -8.73
CA VAL A 444 23.44 10.76 -7.34
C VAL A 444 22.19 10.03 -6.84
N ALA A 445 21.00 10.48 -7.20
CA ALA A 445 19.75 9.80 -6.85
C ALA A 445 19.70 8.36 -7.39
N LEU A 446 20.13 8.16 -8.63
CA LEU A 446 20.13 6.87 -9.32
C LEU A 446 21.29 5.96 -8.86
N VAL A 447 22.51 6.49 -8.85
CA VAL A 447 23.75 5.70 -8.70
C VAL A 447 24.29 5.72 -7.25
N GLY A 448 24.01 6.77 -6.49
CA GLY A 448 24.59 7.05 -5.17
C GLY A 448 25.82 7.95 -5.28
N VAL A 449 26.71 7.93 -4.28
CA VAL A 449 27.95 8.75 -4.24
C VAL A 449 28.77 8.68 -5.54
N PRO A 450 28.95 7.51 -6.22
CA PRO A 450 29.66 7.47 -7.50
C PRO A 450 29.03 8.32 -8.62
N GLY A 451 27.76 8.72 -8.47
CA GLY A 451 27.07 9.64 -9.36
C GLY A 451 27.66 11.05 -9.37
N MET A 452 28.53 11.39 -8.41
CA MET A 452 29.26 12.67 -8.34
C MET A 452 30.61 12.64 -9.07
N ASN A 453 30.92 11.59 -9.83
CA ASN A 453 32.18 11.48 -10.58
C ASN A 453 32.17 12.39 -11.83
N TRP A 454 32.03 13.69 -11.59
CA TRP A 454 32.02 14.77 -12.58
C TRP A 454 33.14 15.76 -12.28
N PRO A 455 33.66 16.47 -13.31
CA PRO A 455 34.59 17.57 -13.10
C PRO A 455 33.99 18.62 -12.14
N GLY A 456 34.78 19.08 -11.17
CA GLY A 456 34.33 20.06 -10.16
C GLY A 456 33.69 19.46 -8.89
N TYR A 457 33.39 18.16 -8.83
CA TYR A 457 32.76 17.52 -7.66
C TYR A 457 33.69 16.59 -6.87
N TYR A 458 34.96 16.51 -7.23
CA TYR A 458 35.90 15.53 -6.67
C TYR A 458 36.13 15.68 -5.16
N GLU A 459 36.18 16.92 -4.67
CA GLU A 459 36.35 17.20 -3.23
C GLU A 459 35.17 16.70 -2.41
N LEU A 460 33.94 16.98 -2.87
CA LEU A 460 32.72 16.47 -2.24
C LEU A 460 32.60 14.94 -2.35
N HIS A 461 32.91 14.39 -3.52
CA HIS A 461 32.87 12.95 -3.76
C HIS A 461 33.79 12.19 -2.79
N THR A 462 35.03 12.64 -2.62
CA THR A 462 36.00 12.00 -1.70
C THR A 462 35.62 12.18 -0.23
N ALA A 463 35.08 13.34 0.16
CA ALA A 463 34.55 13.59 1.50
C ALA A 463 33.41 12.62 1.87
N LEU A 464 32.46 12.40 0.97
CA LEU A 464 31.32 11.51 1.19
C LEU A 464 31.71 10.02 1.17
N GLN A 465 32.66 9.61 0.32
CA GLN A 465 33.16 8.23 0.31
C GLN A 465 33.86 7.85 1.63
N ARG A 466 34.71 8.72 2.18
CA ARG A 466 35.40 8.47 3.47
C ARG A 466 34.43 8.29 4.63
N ASN A 467 33.38 9.12 4.68
CA ASN A 467 32.39 9.06 5.74
C ASN A 467 31.45 7.84 5.66
N ASN A 468 31.25 7.27 4.47
CA ASN A 468 30.47 6.03 4.33
C ASN A 468 31.26 4.78 4.76
N ASN A 469 32.58 4.73 4.55
CA ASN A 469 33.41 3.55 4.87
C ASN A 469 33.72 3.37 6.37
N THR A 470 33.52 4.39 7.22
CA THR A 470 33.74 4.29 8.67
C THR A 470 32.55 3.71 9.46
N SER A 471 31.54 3.14 8.78
CA SER A 471 30.27 2.69 9.37
C SER A 471 30.16 1.19 9.65
N SER A 472 31.25 0.42 9.60
CA SER A 472 31.24 -1.04 9.83
C SER A 472 31.29 -1.49 11.31
N GLY A 473 31.19 -0.58 12.29
CA GLY A 473 31.14 -0.94 13.71
C GLY A 473 30.19 -0.04 14.49
N GLY A 474 29.02 -0.55 14.88
CA GLY A 474 28.07 0.23 15.67
C GLY A 474 26.71 -0.46 15.87
N CYS A 475 26.67 -1.32 16.87
CA CYS A 475 25.54 -1.86 17.65
C CYS A 475 24.10 -1.38 17.34
N GLY A 476 23.19 -2.36 17.29
CA GLY A 476 21.76 -2.16 17.31
C GLY A 476 21.22 -1.86 18.72
N SER A 477 20.23 -1.00 18.77
CA SER A 477 19.27 -0.80 19.87
C SER A 477 18.05 -0.17 19.19
N GLY A 478 16.83 -0.72 19.20
CA GLY A 478 16.15 -1.37 20.31
C GLY A 478 15.31 -0.33 21.03
N CYS A 479 14.20 0.11 20.44
CA CYS A 479 13.11 0.75 21.17
C CYS A 479 11.77 0.44 20.47
N GLY A 480 10.96 -0.35 21.15
CA GLY A 480 9.56 -0.57 20.81
C GLY A 480 8.70 0.47 21.52
N SER A 481 7.64 0.89 20.83
CA SER A 481 6.45 1.43 21.47
C SER A 481 5.23 0.80 20.81
N SER A 482 4.42 0.18 21.65
CA SER A 482 3.12 -0.41 21.37
C SER A 482 2.06 0.66 21.19
N GLY A 483 1.17 0.50 20.21
CA GLY A 483 -0.03 1.32 20.06
C GLY A 483 -0.87 0.86 18.86
N CYS A 484 -2.15 0.63 19.09
CA CYS A 484 -3.10 -0.17 18.29
C CYS A 484 -3.84 0.63 17.20
N GLY A 485 -4.47 -0.09 16.25
CA GLY A 485 -5.48 0.41 15.29
C GLY A 485 -5.04 0.19 13.84
N GLY A 486 -5.63 -0.71 13.05
CA GLY A 486 -6.94 -0.56 12.40
C GLY A 486 -6.68 0.01 10.99
N GLY A 487 -6.72 -0.73 9.89
CA GLY A 487 -7.91 -1.27 9.24
C GLY A 487 -7.79 -0.85 7.76
N GLY A 488 -7.74 -1.81 6.83
CA GLY A 488 -7.57 -1.53 5.40
C GLY A 488 -8.91 -1.23 4.73
N CYS A 489 -8.91 -0.31 3.77
CA CYS A 489 -10.08 0.01 2.96
C CYS A 489 -9.76 -0.18 1.47
N GLY A 490 -10.53 -1.04 0.81
CA GLY A 490 -10.64 -1.10 -0.65
C GLY A 490 -11.79 -0.19 -1.08
N GLY A 491 -11.56 0.56 -2.15
CA GLY A 491 -12.57 1.43 -2.76
C GLY A 491 -13.51 0.64 -3.67
N GLY A 492 -14.81 0.79 -3.43
CA GLY A 492 -15.88 0.50 -4.38
C GLY A 492 -16.73 1.75 -4.49
N GLY A 493 -17.05 2.17 -5.72
CA GLY A 493 -17.86 3.35 -5.99
C GLY A 493 -19.24 3.21 -5.34
N CYS A 494 -19.58 4.15 -4.48
CA CYS A 494 -20.92 4.33 -3.91
C CYS A 494 -21.55 5.49 -4.66
N GLY A 495 -22.86 5.48 -4.93
CA GLY A 495 -23.54 6.67 -5.40
C GLY A 495 -24.84 6.90 -4.67
N GLY A 496 -25.13 8.17 -4.40
CA GLY A 496 -26.37 8.62 -3.77
C GLY A 496 -27.19 9.47 -4.74
N CYS A 497 -28.50 9.53 -4.54
CA CYS A 497 -29.36 10.47 -5.27
C CYS A 497 -29.61 11.74 -4.45
N GLY A 498 -29.28 12.90 -5.03
CA GLY A 498 -29.79 14.21 -4.63
C GLY A 498 -30.94 14.62 -5.55
N GLY A 499 -32.10 14.95 -4.99
CA GLY A 499 -33.15 15.63 -5.73
C GLY A 499 -32.85 17.13 -5.74
N GLY A 500 -32.62 17.70 -6.93
CA GLY A 500 -32.59 19.15 -7.10
C GLY A 500 -34.02 19.69 -7.10
N ASP A 501 -34.22 20.79 -6.37
CA ASP A 501 -35.40 21.65 -6.49
C ASP A 501 -35.42 22.40 -7.83
#